data_AF-A0A1E7YRI3-F1
#
_entry.id   AF-A0A1E7YRI3-F1
#
_cell.length_a   1.000
_cell.length_b   1.000
_cell.length_c   1.000
_cell.angle_alpha   90.00
_cell.angle_beta   90.00
_cell.angle_gamma   90.00
#
_symmetry.space_group_name_H-M   'P 1'
#
loop_
_entity.id
_entity.type
_entity.pdbx_description
1 polymer ?
#
loop_
_entity_poly.entity_id
_entity_poly.type
_entity_poly.pdbx_seq_one_letter_code
_entity_poly.pdbx_strand_id
1 'polypeptide(L)'
;MNSCFDVDALLDTLAGRLRPLVDPTATAMIGIFTGGVWVAHALHRRLGLELPLGELDISFYRDDFSRIGLHPEVRASRLPFDVEDRDILLVDDVLYTGRTVRAALNEIFDYGRPRRIRLVVLVDRCSRELPIAADFSALQLPLDS
;
A
#
# COMPACT_ATOMS: atom_id res chain seq x y z
N MET A 1 -6.04 24.25 -13.15
CA MET A 1 -6.68 23.14 -13.88
C MET A 1 -7.20 22.16 -12.84
N ASN A 2 -8.48 22.25 -12.47
CA ASN A 2 -9.09 21.26 -11.58
C ASN A 2 -9.48 20.04 -12.42
N SER A 3 -8.51 19.17 -12.68
CA SER A 3 -8.80 17.82 -13.16
C SER A 3 -9.42 17.07 -11.98
N CYS A 4 -10.75 16.95 -11.97
CA CYS A 4 -11.41 15.99 -11.10
C CYS A 4 -11.03 14.61 -11.64
N PHE A 5 -9.98 14.01 -11.06
CA PHE A 5 -9.55 12.68 -11.46
C PHE A 5 -10.66 11.68 -11.13
N ASP A 6 -11.07 10.90 -12.13
CA ASP A 6 -12.00 9.78 -11.93
C ASP A 6 -11.25 8.64 -11.24
N VAL A 7 -11.43 8.55 -9.92
CA VAL A 7 -10.75 7.56 -9.09
C VAL A 7 -11.16 6.13 -9.45
N ASP A 8 -12.42 5.91 -9.85
CA ASP A 8 -12.87 4.58 -10.24
C ASP A 8 -12.20 4.13 -11.54
N ALA A 9 -12.06 5.02 -12.52
CA ALA A 9 -11.32 4.72 -13.75
C ALA A 9 -9.82 4.43 -13.49
N LEU A 10 -9.20 5.13 -12.54
CA LEU A 10 -7.83 4.86 -12.11
C LEU A 10 -7.70 3.48 -11.44
N LEU A 11 -8.66 3.12 -10.58
CA LEU A 11 -8.71 1.80 -9.94
C LEU A 11 -8.94 0.68 -10.96
N ASP A 12 -9.81 0.88 -11.95
CA ASP A 12 -10.04 -0.09 -13.03
C ASP A 12 -8.79 -0.29 -13.88
N THR A 13 -8.07 0.79 -14.17
CA THR A 13 -6.78 0.75 -14.88
C THR A 13 -5.74 -0.07 -14.11
N LEU A 14 -5.60 0.19 -12.80
CA LEU A 14 -4.71 -0.59 -11.93
C LEU A 14 -5.12 -2.06 -11.88
N ALA A 15 -6.41 -2.34 -11.68
CA ALA A 15 -6.91 -3.71 -11.61
C ALA A 15 -6.63 -4.47 -12.91
N GLY A 16 -6.83 -3.85 -14.08
CA GLY A 16 -6.49 -4.45 -15.37
C GLY A 16 -5.01 -4.81 -15.51
N ARG A 17 -4.11 -3.94 -15.03
CA ARG A 17 -2.65 -4.18 -15.05
C ARG A 17 -2.20 -5.25 -14.05
N LEU A 18 -2.87 -5.36 -12.92
CA LEU A 18 -2.55 -6.32 -11.86
C LEU A 18 -3.13 -7.71 -12.15
N ARG A 19 -4.28 -7.81 -12.82
CA ARG A 19 -4.98 -9.07 -13.09
C ARG A 19 -4.12 -10.20 -13.67
N PRO A 20 -3.20 -9.98 -14.64
CA PRO A 20 -2.33 -11.06 -15.14
C PRO A 20 -1.21 -11.47 -14.18
N LEU A 21 -0.99 -10.75 -13.08
CA LEU A 21 0.12 -10.93 -12.13
C LEU A 21 -0.31 -11.49 -10.78
N VAL A 22 -1.62 -11.64 -10.57
CA VAL A 22 -2.20 -12.12 -9.32
C VAL A 22 -2.82 -13.49 -9.52
N ASP A 23 -2.67 -14.33 -8.50
CA ASP A 23 -3.46 -15.53 -8.28
C ASP A 23 -4.56 -15.17 -7.26
N PRO A 24 -5.85 -15.18 -7.64
CA PRO A 24 -6.95 -14.87 -6.72
C PRO A 24 -6.96 -15.68 -5.42
N THR A 25 -6.48 -16.93 -5.46
CA THR A 25 -6.51 -17.86 -4.32
C THR A 25 -5.27 -17.76 -3.43
N ALA A 26 -4.15 -17.27 -3.97
CA ALA A 26 -2.85 -17.32 -3.30
C ALA A 26 -2.18 -15.96 -3.07
N THR A 27 -2.54 -14.94 -3.85
CA THR A 27 -1.95 -13.59 -3.71
C THR A 27 -2.59 -12.86 -2.53
N ALA A 28 -1.74 -12.44 -1.60
CA ALA A 28 -2.18 -11.63 -0.48
C ALA A 28 -2.17 -10.14 -0.85
N MET A 29 -3.04 -9.37 -0.21
CA MET A 29 -3.08 -7.91 -0.34
C MET A 29 -3.07 -7.28 1.04
N ILE A 30 -2.31 -6.19 1.18
CA ILE A 30 -2.16 -5.42 2.40
C ILE A 30 -2.40 -3.95 2.07
N GLY A 31 -3.36 -3.31 2.75
CA GLY A 31 -3.55 -1.87 2.70
C GLY A 31 -2.81 -1.16 3.85
N ILE A 32 -2.14 -0.06 3.55
CA ILE A 32 -1.56 0.82 4.58
C ILE A 32 -2.62 1.80 5.08
N PHE A 33 -2.81 1.88 6.39
CA PHE A 33 -3.77 2.80 7.00
C PHE A 33 -3.26 4.26 6.94
N THR A 34 -4.11 5.28 6.71
CA THR A 34 -5.58 5.26 6.58
C THR A 34 -6.07 5.13 5.13
N GLY A 35 -5.50 5.89 4.20
CA GLY A 35 -6.01 6.03 2.82
C GLY A 35 -5.77 4.79 1.94
N GLY A 36 -4.62 4.14 2.11
CA GLY A 36 -4.26 2.92 1.37
C GLY A 36 -5.24 1.76 1.58
N VAL A 37 -5.86 1.62 2.76
CA VAL A 37 -6.87 0.58 3.03
C VAL A 37 -8.11 0.74 2.15
N TRP A 38 -8.56 1.97 1.88
CA TRP A 38 -9.69 2.19 0.98
C TRP A 38 -9.37 1.75 -0.45
N VAL A 39 -8.19 2.12 -0.95
CA VAL A 39 -7.69 1.71 -2.27
C VAL A 39 -7.55 0.18 -2.34
N ALA A 40 -6.99 -0.43 -1.28
CA ALA A 40 -6.80 -1.87 -1.18
C ALA A 40 -8.15 -2.61 -1.23
N HIS A 41 -9.16 -2.18 -0.48
CA HIS A 41 -10.50 -2.77 -0.57
C HIS A 41 -11.10 -2.68 -1.98
N ALA A 42 -10.91 -1.53 -2.65
CA ALA A 42 -11.44 -1.32 -3.98
C ALA A 42 -10.76 -2.21 -5.03
N LEU A 43 -9.44 -2.39 -4.94
CA LEU A 43 -8.68 -3.29 -5.80
C LEU A 43 -8.94 -4.76 -5.48
N HIS A 44 -9.01 -5.12 -4.20
CA HIS A 44 -9.30 -6.48 -3.72
C HIS A 44 -10.59 -7.02 -4.35
N ARG A 45 -11.67 -6.22 -4.30
CA ARG A 45 -12.95 -6.57 -4.95
C ARG A 45 -12.84 -6.68 -6.48
N ARG A 46 -12.14 -5.77 -7.13
CA ARG A 46 -11.97 -5.76 -8.60
C ARG A 46 -11.12 -6.93 -9.11
N LEU A 47 -10.17 -7.38 -8.31
CA LEU A 47 -9.30 -8.51 -8.62
C LEU A 47 -9.91 -9.85 -8.21
N GLY A 48 -10.95 -9.84 -7.36
CA GLY A 48 -11.61 -11.05 -6.89
C GLY A 48 -10.71 -11.90 -6.00
N LEU A 49 -9.83 -11.27 -5.22
CA LEU A 49 -8.93 -12.01 -4.33
C LEU A 49 -9.74 -12.69 -3.22
N GLU A 50 -9.42 -13.95 -2.92
CA GLU A 50 -10.13 -14.77 -1.95
C GLU A 50 -9.53 -14.68 -0.55
N LEU A 51 -8.22 -14.44 -0.45
CA LEU A 51 -7.57 -14.23 0.84
C LEU A 51 -8.11 -12.95 1.49
N PRO A 52 -8.37 -12.95 2.81
CA PRO A 52 -8.86 -11.74 3.47
C PRO A 52 -7.82 -10.62 3.39
N LEU A 53 -8.29 -9.39 3.19
CA LEU A 53 -7.41 -8.22 3.12
C LEU A 53 -6.67 -8.01 4.44
N GLY A 54 -5.36 -7.78 4.35
CA GLY A 54 -4.54 -7.35 5.48
C GLY A 54 -4.53 -5.83 5.61
N GLU A 55 -4.39 -5.34 6.84
CA GLU A 55 -4.36 -3.91 7.15
C GLU A 55 -3.15 -3.63 8.05
N LEU A 56 -2.30 -2.67 7.67
CA LEU A 56 -1.16 -2.23 8.48
C LEU A 56 -1.39 -0.83 9.02
N ASP A 57 -1.24 -0.66 10.33
CA ASP A 57 -1.23 0.65 10.97
C ASP A 57 0.17 1.01 11.48
N ILE A 58 0.90 1.72 10.62
CA ILE A 58 2.27 2.19 10.88
C ILE A 58 2.31 3.60 11.48
N SER A 59 1.18 4.09 12.04
CA SER A 59 1.12 5.42 12.67
C SER A 59 2.17 5.62 13.77
N PHE A 60 2.69 4.52 14.34
CA PHE A 60 3.76 4.53 15.33
C PHE A 60 5.13 4.92 14.76
N TYR A 61 5.39 4.72 13.45
CA TYR A 61 6.70 4.95 12.82
C TYR A 61 6.95 6.39 12.36
N ARG A 62 6.19 7.36 12.88
CA ARG A 62 6.53 8.77 12.68
C ARG A 62 7.73 9.11 13.55
N ASP A 63 8.86 9.39 12.89
CA ASP A 63 10.10 9.89 13.48
C ASP A 63 9.88 11.16 14.39
N ASP A 64 8.69 11.77 14.37
CA ASP A 64 8.32 12.96 15.14
C ASP A 64 7.75 12.71 16.56
N PHE A 65 7.53 11.46 16.99
CA PHE A 65 6.87 11.19 18.28
C PHE A 65 7.73 11.44 19.53
N SER A 66 8.99 11.83 19.38
CA SER A 66 9.81 12.27 20.53
C SER A 66 9.42 13.66 21.09
N ARG A 67 8.48 14.39 20.46
CA ARG A 67 8.16 15.78 20.83
C ARG A 67 6.79 16.02 21.46
N ILE A 68 5.82 15.12 21.33
CA ILE A 68 4.44 15.41 21.78
C ILE A 68 3.93 14.17 22.50
N GLY A 69 3.82 14.26 23.83
CA GLY A 69 3.40 13.18 24.75
C GLY A 69 1.94 12.73 24.61
N LEU A 70 1.48 12.49 23.39
CA LEU A 70 0.22 11.86 23.09
C LEU A 70 0.49 10.38 22.83
N HIS A 71 -0.07 9.52 23.68
CA HIS A 71 -0.17 8.09 23.39
C HIS A 71 -1.12 7.93 22.19
N PRO A 72 -0.63 7.58 20.99
CA PRO A 72 -1.52 7.25 19.90
C PRO A 72 -2.28 6.00 20.31
N GLU A 73 -3.59 5.95 20.06
CA GLU A 73 -4.32 4.69 20.13
C GLU A 73 -3.73 3.75 19.08
N VAL A 74 -2.82 2.87 19.51
CA VAL A 74 -2.19 1.89 18.63
C VAL A 74 -3.28 0.91 18.21
N ARG A 75 -3.75 1.00 16.97
CA ARG A 75 -4.51 -0.10 16.37
C ARG A 75 -3.50 -1.15 15.93
N ALA A 76 -3.75 -2.39 16.33
CA ALA A 76 -2.91 -3.50 15.92
C ALA A 76 -3.10 -3.76 14.43
N SER A 77 -1.98 -3.84 13.71
CA SER A 77 -1.95 -4.39 12.35
C SER A 77 -2.55 -5.79 12.32
N ARG A 78 -3.32 -6.07 11.27
CA ARG A 78 -4.05 -7.32 11.10
C ARG A 78 -3.69 -7.95 9.76
N LEU A 79 -2.88 -9.01 9.81
CA LEU A 79 -2.55 -9.84 8.65
C LEU A 79 -3.23 -11.21 8.83
N PRO A 80 -4.43 -11.43 8.26
CA PRO A 80 -5.25 -12.63 8.48
C PRO A 80 -4.81 -13.83 7.62
N PHE A 81 -3.54 -13.85 7.19
CA PHE A 81 -2.94 -14.87 6.35
C PHE A 81 -1.47 -15.03 6.73
N ASP A 82 -0.87 -16.15 6.32
CA ASP A 82 0.57 -16.37 6.50
C ASP A 82 1.38 -15.56 5.48
N VAL A 83 2.35 -14.81 5.99
CA VAL A 83 3.26 -13.95 5.23
C VAL A 83 4.41 -14.75 4.61
N GLU A 84 4.77 -15.89 5.19
CA GLU A 84 5.90 -16.70 4.73
C GLU A 84 5.71 -17.17 3.28
N ASP A 85 6.75 -17.02 2.46
CA ASP A 85 6.83 -17.40 1.04
C ASP A 85 5.65 -16.86 0.17
N ARG A 86 5.02 -15.77 0.61
CA ARG A 86 3.82 -15.20 -0.03
C ARG A 86 4.16 -14.13 -1.07
N ASP A 87 3.38 -14.09 -2.16
CA ASP A 87 3.29 -12.91 -3.04
C ASP A 87 2.31 -11.90 -2.43
N ILE A 88 2.80 -10.70 -2.14
CA ILE A 88 2.04 -9.65 -1.47
C ILE A 88 1.92 -8.42 -2.38
N LEU A 89 0.70 -7.91 -2.53
CA LEU A 89 0.44 -6.56 -3.00
C LEU A 89 0.36 -5.62 -1.80
N LEU A 90 1.34 -4.73 -1.65
CA LEU A 90 1.31 -3.66 -0.66
C LEU A 90 0.69 -2.42 -1.31
N VAL A 91 -0.42 -1.94 -0.75
CA VAL A 91 -1.25 -0.91 -1.35
C VAL A 91 -1.26 0.35 -0.49
N ASP A 92 -0.95 1.48 -1.11
CA ASP A 92 -1.08 2.81 -0.51
C ASP A 92 -1.87 3.75 -1.44
N ASP A 93 -2.35 4.88 -0.93
CA ASP A 93 -2.99 5.88 -1.79
C ASP A 93 -1.95 6.74 -2.53
N VAL A 94 -0.92 7.21 -1.82
CA VAL A 94 0.08 8.13 -2.37
C VAL A 94 1.51 7.72 -2.00
N LEU A 95 2.36 7.50 -3.01
CA LEU A 95 3.81 7.44 -2.81
C LEU A 95 4.41 8.86 -2.88
N TYR A 96 5.03 9.30 -1.77
CA TYR A 96 5.75 10.57 -1.69
C TYR A 96 7.24 10.37 -1.33
N THR A 97 7.64 10.56 -0.08
CA THR A 97 9.06 10.41 0.34
C THR A 97 9.52 8.96 0.45
N GLY A 98 8.58 8.01 0.61
CA GLY A 98 8.82 6.58 0.78
C GLY A 98 8.90 6.10 2.25
N ARG A 99 8.87 7.00 3.24
CA ARG A 99 9.02 6.64 4.67
C ARG A 99 7.91 5.72 5.18
N THR A 100 6.67 6.00 4.78
CA THR A 100 5.49 5.17 5.07
C THR A 100 5.69 3.74 4.56
N VAL A 101 6.03 3.58 3.28
CA VAL A 101 6.29 2.26 2.69
C VAL A 101 7.46 1.55 3.39
N ARG A 102 8.55 2.25 3.72
CA ARG A 102 9.67 1.65 4.48
C ARG A 102 9.19 1.06 5.80
N ALA A 103 8.38 1.79 6.56
CA ALA A 103 7.84 1.31 7.83
C ALA A 103 6.93 0.09 7.64
N ALA A 104 6.06 0.12 6.63
CA ALA A 104 5.19 -1.01 6.29
C ALA A 104 5.99 -2.26 5.88
N LEU A 105 7.08 -2.09 5.11
CA LEU A 105 7.97 -3.21 4.78
C LEU A 105 8.58 -3.82 6.04
N ASN A 106 9.13 -3.01 6.95
CA ASN A 106 9.68 -3.50 8.22
C ASN A 106 8.65 -4.31 8.99
N GLU A 107 7.43 -3.78 9.12
CA GLU A 107 6.36 -4.46 9.84
C GLU A 107 5.96 -5.78 9.16
N ILE A 108 5.82 -5.84 7.83
CA ILE A 108 5.58 -7.12 7.13
C ILE A 108 6.67 -8.15 7.46
N PHE A 109 7.93 -7.71 7.51
CA PHE A 109 9.05 -8.57 7.87
C PHE A 109 9.07 -8.97 9.35
N ASP A 110 8.30 -8.34 10.23
CA ASP A 110 8.10 -8.83 11.60
C ASP A 110 7.12 -10.02 11.65
N TYR A 111 6.23 -10.15 10.66
CA TYR A 111 5.27 -11.26 10.55
C TYR A 111 5.80 -12.47 9.76
N GLY A 112 6.81 -12.31 8.90
CA GLY A 112 7.37 -13.42 8.13
C GLY A 112 8.33 -12.96 7.02
N ARG A 113 8.65 -13.87 6.10
CA ARG A 113 9.49 -13.60 4.93
C ARG A 113 8.67 -13.83 3.66
N PRO A 114 8.10 -12.78 3.06
CA PRO A 114 7.35 -12.93 1.82
C PRO A 114 8.29 -13.26 0.66
N ARG A 115 7.79 -14.04 -0.30
CA ARG A 115 8.50 -14.36 -1.54
C ARG A 115 8.68 -13.14 -2.43
N ARG A 116 7.69 -12.25 -2.44
CA ARG A 116 7.72 -11.00 -3.20
C ARG A 116 6.73 -10.00 -2.61
N ILE A 117 7.12 -8.74 -2.58
CA ILE A 117 6.21 -7.62 -2.33
C ILE A 117 6.20 -6.74 -3.59
N ARG A 118 5.02 -6.36 -4.06
CA ARG A 118 4.84 -5.34 -5.09
C ARG A 118 4.12 -4.15 -4.50
N LEU A 119 4.68 -2.96 -4.67
CA LEU A 119 4.06 -1.71 -4.24
C LEU A 119 3.11 -1.19 -5.31
N VAL A 120 1.84 -1.02 -4.91
CA VAL A 120 0.77 -0.47 -5.74
C VAL A 120 0.28 0.81 -5.09
N VAL A 121 0.30 1.92 -5.83
CA VAL A 121 -0.23 3.19 -5.35
C VAL A 121 -1.22 3.80 -6.33
N LEU A 122 -2.17 4.60 -5.84
CA LEU A 122 -3.03 5.37 -6.75
C LEU A 122 -2.21 6.49 -7.43
N VAL A 123 -1.42 7.23 -6.63
CA VAL A 123 -0.64 8.37 -7.11
C VAL A 123 0.83 8.24 -6.68
N ASP A 124 1.77 8.40 -7.61
CA ASP A 124 3.20 8.58 -7.33
C ASP A 124 3.60 10.03 -7.60
N ARG A 125 4.07 10.74 -6.56
CA ARG A 125 4.49 12.16 -6.66
C ARG A 125 5.92 12.35 -7.16
N CYS A 126 6.65 11.25 -7.37
CA CYS A 126 8.03 11.25 -7.85
C CYS A 126 9.04 12.09 -7.03
N SER A 127 8.71 12.45 -5.78
CA SER A 127 9.57 13.23 -4.87
C SER A 127 10.21 12.33 -3.81
N ARG A 128 10.90 11.28 -4.27
CA ARG A 128 11.42 10.21 -3.42
C ARG A 128 12.62 10.69 -2.60
N GLU A 129 12.60 10.46 -1.29
CA GLU A 129 13.77 10.62 -0.41
C GLU A 129 14.45 9.28 -0.13
N LEU A 130 13.68 8.18 -0.18
CA LEU A 130 14.16 6.81 -0.08
C LEU A 130 14.18 6.13 -1.45
N PRO A 131 15.02 5.10 -1.67
CA PRO A 131 15.11 4.37 -2.93
C PRO A 131 13.92 3.39 -3.11
N ILE A 132 12.69 3.89 -2.92
CA ILE A 132 11.45 3.12 -3.01
C ILE A 132 10.65 3.64 -4.20
N ALA A 133 10.29 2.71 -5.09
CA ALA A 133 9.48 2.98 -6.27
C ALA A 133 8.21 2.13 -6.21
N ALA A 134 7.10 2.68 -6.68
CA ALA A 134 5.92 1.87 -6.94
C ALA A 134 6.15 0.99 -8.17
N ASP A 135 5.82 -0.29 -8.07
CA ASP A 135 5.73 -1.19 -9.23
C ASP A 135 4.56 -0.78 -10.12
N PHE A 136 3.46 -0.33 -9.49
CA PHE A 136 2.27 0.15 -10.17
C PHE A 136 1.80 1.47 -9.57
N SER A 137 1.62 2.47 -10.42
CA SER A 137 0.89 3.69 -10.12
C SER A 137 -0.21 3.90 -11.16
N ALA A 138 -1.37 4.41 -10.73
CA ALA A 138 -2.42 4.82 -11.66
C ALA A 138 -2.05 6.16 -12.32
N LEU A 139 -1.47 7.05 -11.52
CA LEU A 139 -1.06 8.38 -11.94
C LEU A 139 0.34 8.71 -11.42
N GLN A 140 1.17 9.30 -12.28
CA GLN A 140 2.42 9.92 -11.88
C GLN A 140 2.27 11.44 -11.97
N LEU A 141 2.51 12.13 -10.86
CA LEU A 141 2.43 13.58 -10.73
C LEU A 141 3.80 14.11 -10.32
N PRO A 142 4.74 14.28 -11.26
CA PRO A 142 5.96 15.02 -10.96
C PRO A 142 5.56 16.43 -10.54
N LEU A 143 6.09 16.90 -9.41
CA LEU A 143 6.01 18.31 -9.07
C LEU A 143 6.93 19.05 -10.04
N ASP A 144 6.36 20.01 -10.79
CA ASP A 144 7.16 20.94 -11.59
C ASP A 144 8.13 21.67 -10.64
N SER A 145 9.42 21.43 -10.85
CA SER A 145 10.54 22.10 -10.17
C SER A 145 10.87 23.43 -10.81
#